data_AF-A0A7Y0SIY7-F1
#
_entry.id   AF-A0A7Y0SIY7-F1
#
_cell.length_a   1.000
_cell.length_b   1.000
_cell.length_c   1.000
_cell.angle_alpha   90.00
_cell.angle_beta   90.00
_cell.angle_gamma   90.00
#
_symmetry.space_group_name_H-M   'P 1'
#
loop_
_entity.id
_entity.type
_entity.pdbx_description
1 polymer ?
#
loop_
_entity_poly.entity_id
_entity_poly.type
_entity_poly.pdbx_seq_one_letter_code
_entity_poly.pdbx_strand_id
1 'polypeptide(L)'
;YVFDKWLDKNYPDNPWCRYADDGLVHARTRLKAEKLRDDLEKRFKECGLEMHPTKTKIVYCKDDARRGSGNHIEHTQFDFLG
;
A
#
# COMPACT_ATOMS: atom_id res chain seq x y z
N TYR A 1 -7.22 15.82 -4.68
CA TYR A 1 -7.67 14.57 -4.02
C TYR A 1 -7.72 13.42 -5.03
N VAL A 2 -6.55 12.95 -5.48
CA VAL A 2 -6.42 11.86 -6.46
C VAL A 2 -6.48 10.50 -5.79
N PHE A 3 -5.90 10.38 -4.59
CA PHE A 3 -5.79 9.14 -3.83
C PHE A 3 -7.10 8.79 -3.09
N ASP A 4 -7.51 9.62 -2.13
CA ASP A 4 -8.64 9.39 -1.23
C ASP A 4 -9.93 8.97 -1.98
N LYS A 5 -10.38 9.83 -2.91
CA LYS A 5 -11.61 9.56 -3.70
C LYS A 5 -11.48 8.36 -4.64
N TRP A 6 -10.28 8.03 -5.09
CA TRP A 6 -10.07 6.91 -6.01
C TRP A 6 -10.04 5.60 -5.24
N LEU A 7 -9.45 5.56 -4.04
CA LEU A 7 -9.50 4.40 -3.16
C LEU A 7 -10.93 4.10 -2.72
N ASP A 8 -11.69 5.10 -2.29
CA ASP A 8 -13.08 4.91 -1.89
C ASP A 8 -13.94 4.35 -3.03
N LYS A 9 -13.64 4.72 -4.28
CA LYS A 9 -14.38 4.25 -5.45
C LYS A 9 -13.98 2.84 -5.92
N ASN A 10 -12.68 2.52 -5.90
CA ASN A 10 -12.16 1.29 -6.51
C ASN A 10 -11.91 0.17 -5.48
N TYR A 11 -11.67 0.52 -4.22
CA TYR A 11 -11.39 -0.41 -3.13
C TYR A 11 -12.13 0.00 -1.83
N PRO A 12 -13.47 0.10 -1.86
CA PRO A 12 -14.26 0.53 -0.69
C PRO A 12 -14.08 -0.37 0.53
N ASP A 13 -13.75 -1.65 0.30
CA ASP A 13 -13.56 -2.64 1.37
C ASP A 13 -12.14 -2.67 1.96
N ASN A 14 -11.23 -1.82 1.46
CA ASN A 14 -9.85 -1.77 1.93
C ASN A 14 -9.70 -0.63 2.95
N PRO A 15 -9.41 -0.94 4.23
CA PRO A 15 -9.05 0.09 5.20
C PRO A 15 -7.79 0.83 4.75
N TRP A 16 -7.82 2.15 4.80
CA TRP A 16 -6.67 2.98 4.44
C TRP A 16 -6.57 4.18 5.39
N CYS A 17 -5.37 4.73 5.51
CA CYS A 17 -5.12 5.99 6.19
C CYS A 17 -4.05 6.80 5.45
N ARG A 18 -4.05 8.12 5.66
CA ARG A 18 -3.12 9.05 5.04
C ARG A 18 -2.66 10.09 6.05
N TYR A 19 -1.38 10.45 5.97
CA TYR A 19 -0.79 11.59 6.65
C TYR A 19 0.03 12.39 5.63
N ALA A 20 -0.38 13.63 5.34
CA ALA A 20 0.21 14.45 4.27
C ALA A 20 0.28 13.68 2.93
N ASP A 21 1.49 13.44 2.42
CA ASP A 21 1.79 12.71 1.18
C ASP A 21 1.95 11.18 1.40
N ASP A 22 2.00 10.73 2.66
CA ASP A 22 2.19 9.33 3.02
C ASP A 22 0.87 8.61 3.24
N GLY A 23 0.61 7.60 2.41
CA GLY A 23 -0.59 6.77 2.47
C GLY A 23 -0.27 5.32 2.84
N LEU A 24 -1.12 4.72 3.66
CA LEU A 24 -1.09 3.30 4.01
C LEU A 24 -2.43 2.67 3.62
N VAL A 25 -2.38 1.57 2.87
CA VAL A 25 -3.57 0.81 2.46
C VAL A 25 -3.41 -0.64 2.89
N HIS A 26 -4.39 -1.15 3.64
CA HIS A 26 -4.41 -2.56 4.01
C HIS A 26 -4.89 -3.43 2.85
N ALA A 27 -4.21 -4.55 2.65
CA ALA A 27 -4.62 -5.61 1.73
C ALA A 27 -4.51 -6.97 2.44
N ARG A 28 -5.51 -7.84 2.25
CA ARG A 28 -5.55 -9.15 2.91
C ARG A 28 -4.53 -10.14 2.36
N THR A 29 -4.13 -9.99 1.10
CA THR A 29 -3.20 -10.91 0.41
C THR A 29 -2.14 -10.12 -0.34
N ARG A 30 -0.96 -10.73 -0.52
CA ARG A 30 0.14 -10.13 -1.31
C ARG A 30 -0.28 -9.80 -2.73
N LEU A 31 -0.99 -10.71 -3.40
CA LEU A 31 -1.50 -10.48 -4.76
C LEU A 31 -2.42 -9.26 -4.83
N LYS A 32 -3.28 -9.05 -3.83
CA LYS A 32 -4.13 -7.85 -3.78
C LYS A 32 -3.31 -6.59 -3.51
N ALA A 33 -2.27 -6.67 -2.69
CA ALA A 33 -1.35 -5.55 -2.44
C ALA A 33 -0.56 -5.15 -3.70
N GLU A 34 -0.02 -6.13 -4.43
CA GLU A 34 0.70 -5.93 -5.69
C GLU A 34 -0.21 -5.28 -6.74
N LYS A 35 -1.42 -5.82 -6.92
CA LYS A 35 -2.42 -5.23 -7.82
C LYS A 35 -2.77 -3.79 -7.44
N LEU A 36 -2.99 -3.52 -6.14
CA LEU A 36 -3.33 -2.18 -5.65
C LEU A 36 -2.19 -1.19 -5.88
N ARG A 37 -0.94 -1.61 -5.68
CA ARG A 37 0.24 -0.80 -5.99
C ARG A 37 0.29 -0.45 -7.48
N ASP A 38 0.12 -1.43 -8.36
CA ASP A 38 0.20 -1.22 -9.81
C ASP A 38 -0.94 -0.32 -10.32
N ASP A 39 -2.15 -0.46 -9.77
CA ASP A 39 -3.29 0.39 -10.14
C ASP A 39 -3.13 1.83 -9.62
N LEU A 40 -2.58 2.01 -8.40
CA LEU A 40 -2.21 3.33 -7.88
C LEU A 40 -1.10 3.99 -8.71
N GLU A 41 -0.11 3.22 -9.18
CA GLU A 41 0.99 3.75 -10.00
C GLU A 41 0.48 4.34 -11.30
N LYS A 42 -0.40 3.59 -12.00
CA LYS A 42 -1.08 4.08 -13.20
C LYS A 42 -1.87 5.34 -12.91
N ARG A 43 -2.63 5.34 -11.81
CA ARG A 43 -3.48 6.47 -11.45
C ARG A 43 -2.68 7.73 -11.14
N PHE A 44 -1.55 7.61 -10.45
CA PHE A 44 -0.65 8.72 -10.18
C PHE A 44 -0.01 9.23 -11.46
N LYS A 45 0.46 8.36 -12.35
CA LYS A 45 1.00 8.74 -13.66
C LYS A 45 -0.02 9.51 -14.51
N GLU A 46 -1.28 9.08 -14.54
CA GLU A 46 -2.38 9.82 -15.21
C GLU A 46 -2.59 11.24 -14.65
N CYS A 47 -2.25 11.45 -13.38
CA CYS A 47 -2.38 12.73 -12.71
C CYS A 47 -1.08 13.55 -12.71
N GLY A 48 -0.05 13.11 -13.43
CA GLY A 48 1.26 13.77 -13.48
C GLY A 48 2.09 13.60 -12.20
N LEU A 49 1.80 12.60 -11.38
CA LEU A 49 2.52 12.26 -10.17
C LEU A 49 3.31 10.96 -10.36
N GLU A 50 4.45 10.86 -9.70
CA GLU A 50 5.27 9.64 -9.68
C GLU A 50 5.31 9.07 -8.27
N MET A 51 5.12 7.75 -8.18
CA MET A 51 5.23 7.05 -6.90
C MET A 51 6.69 6.78 -6.60
N HIS A 52 7.18 7.21 -5.43
CA HIS A 52 8.60 7.06 -5.11
C HIS A 52 8.97 5.57 -4.99
N PRO A 53 9.85 5.03 -5.87
CA PRO A 53 10.05 3.59 -6.02
C PRO A 53 10.71 2.95 -4.80
N THR A 54 11.49 3.72 -4.03
CA THR A 54 12.15 3.23 -2.80
C THR A 54 11.35 3.50 -1.52
N LYS A 55 10.37 4.42 -1.56
CA LYS A 55 9.51 4.72 -0.39
C LYS A 55 8.30 3.80 -0.36
N THR A 56 7.78 3.46 -1.54
CA THR A 56 6.61 2.60 -1.70
C THR A 56 7.02 1.14 -1.52
N LYS A 57 6.54 0.52 -0.44
CA LYS A 57 6.87 -0.87 -0.09
C LYS A 57 5.59 -1.64 0.24
N ILE A 58 5.56 -2.92 -0.13
CA ILE A 58 4.56 -3.86 0.37
C ILE A 58 5.07 -4.38 1.71
N VAL A 59 4.44 -3.94 2.79
CA VAL A 59 4.81 -4.31 4.16
C VAL A 59 3.92 -5.44 4.64
N TYR A 60 4.54 -6.50 5.16
CA TYR A 60 3.83 -7.60 5.78
C TYR A 60 3.46 -7.23 7.22
N CYS A 61 2.17 -7.08 7.50
CA CYS A 61 1.69 -6.94 8.87
C CYS A 61 1.86 -8.27 9.61
N LYS A 62 3.03 -8.44 10.23
CA LYS A 62 3.35 -9.58 11.08
C LYS A 62 2.39 -9.62 12.27
N ASP A 63 1.91 -10.81 12.58
CA ASP A 63 0.96 -11.08 13.64
C ASP A 63 1.37 -12.40 14.28
N ASP A 64 1.37 -12.48 15.60
CA ASP A 64 1.87 -13.63 16.37
C ASP A 64 1.12 -14.92 16.03
N ALA A 65 -0.14 -14.83 15.59
CA ALA A 65 -0.94 -15.95 15.11
C ALA A 65 -0.60 -16.39 13.67
N ARG A 66 -0.01 -15.50 12.86
CA ARG A 66 0.33 -15.74 11.46
C ARG A 66 1.81 -16.09 11.36
N ARG A 67 2.13 -17.37 11.56
CA ARG A 67 3.46 -17.95 11.28
C ARG A 67 3.71 -18.03 9.77
N GLY A 68 3.77 -16.89 9.09
CA GLY A 68 4.35 -16.78 7.76
C GLY A 68 5.86 -16.91 7.87
N SER A 69 6.37 -18.10 8.18
CA SER A 69 7.80 -18.40 8.14
C SER A 69 8.19 -18.68 6.69
N GLY A 70 8.55 -17.65 5.94
CA GLY A 70 9.03 -17.82 4.57
C GLY A 70 10.00 -16.71 4.19
N ASN A 71 11.03 -17.05 3.42
CA ASN A 71 12.10 -16.21 2.88
C ASN A 71 11.61 -15.12 1.90
N HIS A 72 10.40 -14.58 2.07
CA HIS A 72 9.69 -13.72 1.12
C HIS A 72 9.10 -12.46 1.77
N ILE A 73 9.41 -12.24 3.06
CA ILE A 73 8.98 -11.08 3.82
C ILE A 73 10.18 -10.13 3.96
N GLU A 74 10.24 -9.11 3.10
CA GLU A 74 11.36 -8.14 3.09
C GLU A 74 11.13 -6.98 4.07
N HIS A 75 9.86 -6.59 4.30
CA HIS A 75 9.50 -5.47 5.16
C HIS A 75 8.38 -5.86 6.11
N THR A 76 8.58 -5.66 7.42
CA THR A 76 7.61 -5.98 8.49
C THR A 76 7.15 -4.76 9.28
N GLN A 77 7.75 -3.59 9.01
CA GLN A 77 7.46 -2.34 9.68
C GLN A 77 7.27 -1.23 8.65
N PHE A 78 6.38 -0.29 8.97
CA PHE A 78 6.15 0.95 8.26
C PHE A 78 6.02 2.07 9.29
N ASP A 79 6.65 3.20 9.03
CA ASP A 79 6.46 4.45 9.74
C ASP A 79 6.08 5.54 8.74
N PHE A 80 5.37 6.57 9.22
CA PHE A 80 4.97 7.71 8.39
C PHE A 80 6.10 8.75 8.26
N LEU A 81 7.20 8.60 9.00
CA LEU A 81 8.25 9.64 9.12
C LEU A 81 9.67 9.16 8.76
N GLY A 82 9.89 7.86 8.54
CA GLY A 82 11.22 7.26 8.42
C GLY A 82 11.82 6.85 9.77
#